data_AF-A0A1V5KDA6-F1
#
_entry.id   AF-A0A1V5KDA6-F1
#
_cell.length_a   1.000
_cell.length_b   1.000
_cell.length_c   1.000
_cell.angle_alpha   90.00
_cell.angle_beta   90.00
_cell.angle_gamma   90.00
#
_symmetry.space_group_name_H-M   'P 1'
#
loop_
_entity.id
_entity.type
_entity.pdbx_description
1 polymer ?
#
loop_
_entity_poly.entity_id
_entity_poly.type
_entity_poly.pdbx_seq_one_letter_code
_entity_poly.pdbx_strand_id
1 'polypeptide(L)'
;MKGGYRTGAGRKKKDRSNQDYFEDAESYLLAVVQGRAIPDAVRVQAAKSLIAYQTAKKRAPVKSPAPAKLQEKMERDIEKSNAAEFEAKAAEILKKHRRIKS
;
A
#
# COMPACT_ATOMS: atom_id res chain seq x y z
N MET A 1 -26.79 -13.36 30.35
CA MET A 1 -26.76 -14.60 29.54
C MET A 1 -25.57 -15.45 29.98
N LYS A 2 -25.87 -16.58 30.63
CA LYS A 2 -24.90 -17.57 31.12
C LYS A 2 -24.52 -18.49 29.95
N GLY A 3 -23.23 -18.64 29.69
CA GLY A 3 -22.73 -19.77 28.92
C GLY A 3 -22.97 -21.06 29.69
N GLY A 4 -23.30 -22.13 28.97
CA GLY A 4 -23.39 -23.51 29.47
C GLY A 4 -24.64 -23.84 30.30
N TYR A 5 -25.17 -25.05 30.09
CA TYR A 5 -26.33 -25.63 30.79
C TYR A 5 -26.10 -25.82 32.32
N ARG A 6 -24.84 -25.80 32.78
CA ARG A 6 -24.49 -25.93 34.20
C ARG A 6 -24.25 -24.56 34.85
N THR A 7 -24.72 -24.38 36.07
CA THR A 7 -24.41 -23.20 36.89
C THR A 7 -22.90 -23.04 37.05
N GLY A 8 -22.34 -21.93 36.54
CA GLY A 8 -20.90 -21.67 36.55
C GLY A 8 -20.13 -22.17 35.31
N ALA A 9 -20.78 -22.84 34.36
CA ALA A 9 -20.16 -23.32 33.12
C ALA A 9 -20.01 -22.22 32.05
N GLY A 10 -19.33 -21.14 32.41
CA GLY A 10 -18.98 -20.08 31.46
C GLY A 10 -17.68 -19.41 31.86
N ARG A 11 -16.97 -18.85 30.89
CA ARG A 11 -15.82 -18.01 31.18
C ARG A 11 -16.27 -16.83 32.04
N LYS A 12 -15.66 -16.64 33.22
CA LYS A 12 -15.92 -15.48 34.08
C LYS A 12 -15.75 -14.22 33.23
N LYS A 13 -16.69 -13.28 33.35
CA LYS A 13 -16.56 -11.97 32.68
C LYS A 13 -15.30 -11.30 33.23
N LYS A 14 -14.47 -10.77 32.33
CA LYS A 14 -13.32 -9.96 32.72
C LYS A 14 -13.85 -8.70 33.41
N ASP A 15 -13.32 -8.40 34.59
CA ASP A 15 -13.58 -7.13 35.26
C ASP A 15 -12.91 -6.00 34.47
N ARG A 16 -13.63 -4.89 34.30
CA ARG A 16 -13.22 -3.72 33.50
C ARG A 16 -13.47 -2.41 34.25
N SER A 17 -13.69 -2.46 35.57
CA SER A 17 -13.96 -1.29 36.40
C SER A 17 -12.77 -0.34 36.51
N ASN A 18 -11.54 -0.86 36.60
CA ASN A 18 -10.32 -0.06 36.78
C ASN A 18 -9.54 0.09 35.47
N GLN A 19 -10.12 0.78 34.48
CA GLN A 19 -9.42 1.07 33.24
C GLN A 19 -8.97 2.52 33.17
N ASP A 20 -7.71 2.72 32.75
CA ASP A 20 -7.15 4.05 32.54
C ASP A 20 -7.92 4.79 31.45
N TYR A 21 -8.11 6.09 31.66
CA TYR A 21 -8.71 6.99 30.68
C TYR A 21 -7.66 7.44 29.66
N PHE A 22 -8.06 7.52 28.40
CA PHE A 22 -7.24 8.02 27.29
C PHE A 22 -8.12 8.95 26.44
N GLU A 23 -7.56 10.07 26.00
CA GLU A 23 -8.29 11.10 25.26
C GLU A 23 -8.66 10.65 23.84
N ASP A 24 -7.81 9.85 23.20
CA ASP A 24 -8.02 9.34 21.85
C ASP A 24 -7.70 7.84 21.72
N ALA A 25 -8.15 7.24 20.63
CA ALA A 25 -7.92 5.82 20.35
C ALA A 25 -6.44 5.51 20.05
N GLU A 26 -5.71 6.48 19.50
CA GLU A 26 -4.30 6.33 19.13
C GLU A 26 -3.40 6.30 20.36
N SER A 27 -3.57 7.22 21.33
CA SER A 27 -2.82 7.23 22.59
C SER A 27 -3.05 5.96 23.40
N TYR A 28 -4.29 5.45 23.44
CA TYR A 28 -4.57 4.17 24.08
C TYR A 28 -3.80 3.03 23.42
N LEU A 29 -3.87 2.89 22.08
CA LEU A 29 -3.17 1.82 21.37
C LEU A 29 -1.65 1.95 21.50
N LEU A 30 -1.12 3.18 21.48
CA LEU A 30 0.30 3.45 21.70
C LEU A 30 0.73 3.02 23.10
N ALA A 31 -0.04 3.38 24.14
CA ALA A 31 0.23 2.98 25.52
C ALA A 31 0.19 1.46 25.72
N VAL A 32 -0.74 0.77 25.05
CA VAL A 32 -0.81 -0.70 25.05
C VAL A 32 0.43 -1.32 24.41
N VAL A 33 0.87 -0.80 23.25
CA VAL A 33 2.08 -1.29 22.56
C VAL A 33 3.35 -1.03 23.38
N GLN A 34 3.42 0.11 24.06
CA GLN A 34 4.52 0.47 24.95
C GLN A 34 4.49 -0.27 26.30
N GLY A 35 3.45 -1.08 26.57
CA GLY A 35 3.29 -1.80 27.83
C GLY A 35 2.90 -0.93 29.03
N ARG A 36 2.48 0.32 28.80
CA ARG A 36 2.02 1.25 29.86
C ARG A 36 0.57 1.02 30.28
N ALA A 37 -0.23 0.37 29.42
CA ALA A 37 -1.63 0.07 29.67
C ALA A 37 -1.91 -1.43 29.46
N ILE A 38 -2.80 -2.00 30.29
CA ILE A 38 -3.18 -3.41 30.16
C ILE A 38 -4.09 -3.60 28.93
N PRO A 39 -3.75 -4.50 27.98
CA PRO A 39 -4.59 -4.74 26.82
C PRO A 39 -5.95 -5.36 27.20
N ASP A 40 -7.03 -4.69 26.82
CA ASP A 40 -8.37 -5.27 26.76
C ASP A 40 -8.80 -5.51 25.31
N ALA A 41 -9.14 -6.76 24.98
CA ALA A 41 -9.47 -7.16 23.61
C ALA A 41 -10.66 -6.38 23.02
N VAL A 42 -11.68 -6.06 23.82
CA VAL A 42 -12.86 -5.30 23.36
C VAL A 42 -12.47 -3.86 23.08
N ARG A 43 -11.70 -3.25 23.98
CA ARG A 43 -11.26 -1.85 23.84
C ARG A 43 -10.25 -1.67 22.72
N VAL A 44 -9.33 -2.62 22.53
CA VAL A 44 -8.39 -2.64 21.39
C VAL A 44 -9.16 -2.75 20.07
N GLN A 45 -10.16 -3.64 20.00
CA GLN A 45 -10.97 -3.78 18.79
C GLN A 45 -11.76 -2.50 18.50
N ALA A 46 -12.39 -1.91 19.52
CA ALA A 46 -13.12 -0.65 19.40
C ALA A 46 -12.22 0.50 18.92
N ALA A 47 -11.02 0.63 19.49
CA ALA A 47 -10.05 1.66 19.10
C ALA A 47 -9.60 1.50 17.63
N LYS A 48 -9.29 0.26 17.21
CA LYS A 48 -8.94 -0.03 15.81
C LYS A 48 -10.08 0.31 14.85
N SER A 49 -11.31 -0.04 15.22
CA SER A 49 -12.50 0.30 14.43
C SER A 49 -12.71 1.81 14.34
N LEU A 50 -12.54 2.54 15.45
CA LEU A 50 -12.68 4.00 15.47
C LEU A 50 -11.69 4.67 14.52
N ILE A 51 -10.42 4.29 14.58
CA ILE A 51 -9.37 4.80 13.67
C ILE A 51 -9.74 4.52 12.21
N ALA A 52 -10.22 3.31 11.91
CA ALA A 52 -10.63 2.94 10.56
C ALA A 52 -11.79 3.80 10.01
N TYR A 53 -12.67 4.30 10.87
CA TYR A 53 -13.74 5.23 10.46
C TYR A 53 -13.26 6.68 10.37
N GLN A 54 -12.30 7.09 11.21
CA GLN A 54 -11.69 8.43 11.14
C GLN A 54 -10.84 8.60 9.87
N THR A 55 -10.13 7.56 9.46
CA THR A 55 -9.36 7.57 8.21
C THR A 55 -10.24 7.12 7.05
N ALA A 56 -10.58 8.03 6.13
CA ALA A 56 -11.26 7.65 4.89
C ALA A 56 -10.44 6.57 4.17
N LYS A 57 -11.06 5.40 3.89
CA LYS A 57 -10.40 4.27 3.23
C LYS A 57 -9.93 4.70 1.83
N LYS A 58 -8.64 5.05 1.70
CA LYS A 58 -8.04 5.36 0.40
C LYS A 58 -7.89 4.07 -0.40
N ARG A 59 -8.46 4.03 -1.60
CA ARG A 59 -8.21 2.92 -2.54
C ARG A 59 -6.74 2.95 -2.94
N ALA A 60 -6.16 1.77 -3.16
CA ALA A 60 -4.82 1.70 -3.74
C ALA A 60 -4.83 2.45 -5.10
N PRO A 61 -3.83 3.31 -5.37
CA PRO A 61 -3.73 3.96 -6.66
C PRO A 61 -3.55 2.89 -7.74
N VAL A 62 -4.30 3.00 -8.83
CA VAL A 62 -4.16 2.11 -9.99
C VAL A 62 -2.74 2.28 -10.53
N LYS A 63 -1.91 1.25 -10.34
CA LYS A 63 -0.50 1.26 -10.75
C LYS A 63 -0.31 1.13 -12.26
N SER A 64 -1.30 0.64 -13.00
CA SER A 64 -1.20 0.50 -14.44
C SER A 64 -1.34 1.86 -15.13
N PRO A 65 -0.44 2.21 -16.07
CA PRO A 65 -0.68 3.36 -16.93
C PRO A 65 -1.98 3.16 -17.72
N ALA A 66 -2.71 4.24 -17.95
CA ALA A 66 -3.90 4.20 -18.81
C ALA A 66 -3.52 3.65 -20.20
N PRO A 67 -4.41 2.93 -20.91
CA PRO A 67 -4.12 2.36 -22.23
C PRO A 67 -3.54 3.38 -23.23
N ALA A 68 -4.00 4.63 -23.20
CA ALA A 68 -3.45 5.72 -24.02
C ALA A 68 -1.95 5.97 -23.76
N LYS A 69 -1.51 5.91 -22.49
CA LYS A 69 -0.10 6.07 -22.12
C LYS A 69 0.76 4.89 -22.53
N LEU A 70 0.17 3.69 -22.69
CA LEU A 70 0.88 2.54 -23.25
C LEU A 70 1.10 2.70 -24.75
N GLN A 71 0.10 3.20 -25.48
CA GLN A 71 0.20 3.48 -26.92
C GLN A 71 1.27 4.54 -27.20
N GLU A 72 1.24 5.67 -26.48
CA GLU A 72 2.27 6.72 -26.62
C GLU A 72 3.70 6.18 -26.38
N LYS A 73 3.87 5.26 -25.42
CA LYS A 73 5.17 4.66 -25.14
C LYS A 73 5.62 3.77 -26.30
N MET A 74 4.71 2.93 -26.82
CA MET A 74 5.00 2.07 -27.95
C MET A 74 5.37 2.87 -29.21
N GLU A 75 4.64 3.94 -29.51
CA GLU A 75 4.93 4.82 -30.65
C GLU A 75 6.32 5.43 -30.53
N ARG A 76 6.69 5.96 -29.36
CA ARG A 76 8.04 6.51 -29.12
C ARG A 76 9.14 5.46 -29.23
N ASP A 77 8.89 4.23 -28.77
CA ASP A 77 9.87 3.14 -28.86
C ASP A 77 10.08 2.71 -30.33
N ILE A 78 9.01 2.71 -31.15
CA ILE A 78 9.09 2.46 -32.60
C ILE A 78 9.87 3.58 -33.31
N GLU A 79 9.57 4.84 -33.01
CA GLU A 79 10.27 6.00 -33.60
C GLU A 79 11.77 5.96 -33.32
N LYS A 80 12.17 5.62 -32.08
CA LYS A 80 13.58 5.48 -31.71
C LYS A 80 14.27 4.36 -32.48
N SER A 81 13.60 3.21 -32.65
CA SER A 81 14.15 2.09 -33.41
C SER A 81 14.39 2.50 -34.87
N ASN A 82 13.42 3.17 -35.48
CA ASN A 82 13.52 3.63 -36.87
C ASN A 82 14.65 4.65 -37.05
N ALA A 83 14.80 5.60 -36.12
CA ALA A 83 15.87 6.59 -36.15
C ALA A 83 17.25 5.91 -36.03
N ALA A 84 17.40 4.96 -35.09
CA ALA A 84 18.65 4.23 -34.89
C ALA A 84 19.05 3.41 -36.13
N GLU A 85 18.09 2.74 -36.79
CA GLU A 85 18.34 2.01 -38.03
C GLU A 85 18.75 2.93 -39.18
N PHE A 86 18.11 4.10 -39.28
CA PHE A 86 18.44 5.09 -40.29
C PHE A 86 19.86 5.63 -40.10
N GLU A 87 20.23 6.00 -38.88
CA GLU A 87 21.57 6.47 -38.53
C GLU A 87 22.65 5.41 -38.79
N ALA A 88 22.37 4.15 -38.46
CA ALA A 88 23.28 3.04 -38.72
C ALA A 88 23.54 2.88 -40.23
N LYS A 89 22.49 2.90 -41.06
CA LYS A 89 22.61 2.82 -42.53
C LYS A 89 23.34 4.04 -43.10
N ALA A 90 23.04 5.24 -42.61
CA ALA A 90 23.72 6.47 -43.03
C ALA A 90 25.23 6.41 -42.73
N ALA A 91 25.60 5.91 -41.54
CA ALA A 91 27.00 5.73 -41.15
C ALA A 91 27.74 4.72 -42.04
N GLU A 92 27.09 3.62 -42.45
CA GLU A 92 27.66 2.66 -43.39
C GLU A 92 27.91 3.28 -44.78
N ILE A 93 26.94 4.04 -45.30
CA ILE A 93 27.06 4.72 -46.59
C ILE A 93 28.22 5.72 -46.56
N LEU A 94 28.32 6.53 -45.49
CA LEU A 94 29.42 7.47 -45.30
C LEU A 94 30.78 6.76 -45.27
N LYS A 95 30.90 5.64 -44.55
CA LYS A 95 32.13 4.83 -44.53
C LYS A 95 32.51 4.32 -45.94
N LYS A 96 31.54 3.81 -46.70
CA LYS A 96 31.77 3.33 -48.08
C LYS A 96 32.24 4.46 -48.99
N HIS A 97 31.59 5.63 -48.96
CA HIS A 97 31.99 6.77 -49.80
C HIS A 97 33.33 7.39 -49.39
N ARG A 98 33.67 7.40 -48.09
CA ARG A 98 34.96 7.90 -47.61
C ARG A 98 36.13 7.01 -48.05
N ARG A 99 35.88 5.70 -48.22
CA ARG A 99 36.86 4.72 -48.72
C ARG A 99 37.06 4.79 -50.25
N ILE A 100 36.08 5.29 -51.00
CA ILE A 100 36.18 5.45 -52.47
C ILE A 100 36.92 6.74 -52.86
N LYS A 101 36.93 7.76 -51.98
CA LYS A 101 37.58 9.05 -52.21
C LYS A 101 39.03 9.16 -51.69
N SER A 102 39.59 8.11 -51.07
CA SER A 102 41.01 8.03 -50.70
C SER A 102 41.75 7.13 -51.67
#